data_AF-A0A137QUU5-F1
#
_entry.id   AF-A0A137QUU5-F1
#
_cell.length_a   1.000
_cell.length_b   1.000
_cell.length_c   1.000
_cell.angle_alpha   90.00
_cell.angle_beta   90.00
_cell.angle_gamma   90.00
#
_symmetry.space_group_name_H-M   'P 1'
#
loop_
_entity.id
_entity.type
_entity.pdbx_description
1 polymer ?
#
loop_
_entity_poly.entity_id
_entity_poly.type
_entity_poly.pdbx_seq_one_letter_code
_entity_poly.pdbx_strand_id
1 'polypeptide(L)' 'MKYLIRWKGYSPSNNTWEWEDNLKYSGELLREYKNANKLPQDNAGTHFKPIK' A
#
# COMPACT_ATOMS: atom_id res chain seq x y z
N MET A 1 4.46 3.39 -4.06
CA MET A 1 3.10 3.43 -4.65
C MET A 1 2.06 3.78 -3.59
N LYS A 2 0.86 4.25 -3.99
CA LYS A 2 -0.29 4.45 -3.08
C LYS A 2 -1.38 3.42 -3.36
N TYR A 3 -2.06 2.99 -2.29
CA TYR A 3 -3.17 2.04 -2.35
C TYR A 3 -4.40 2.62 -1.67
N LEU A 4 -5.57 2.35 -2.22
CA LEU A 4 -6.85 2.68 -1.59
C LEU A 4 -7.21 1.57 -0.60
N ILE A 5 -7.26 1.90 0.69
CA ILE A 5 -7.45 0.92 1.76
C ILE A 5 -8.91 0.87 2.21
N ARG A 6 -9.45 -0.35 2.26
CA ARG A 6 -10.74 -0.65 2.86
C ARG A 6 -10.57 -0.97 4.34
N TRP A 7 -10.92 -0.02 5.22
CA TRP A 7 -10.81 -0.20 6.67
C TRP A 7 -11.91 -1.10 7.23
N LYS A 8 -11.52 -2.10 8.04
CA LYS A 8 -12.46 -3.00 8.72
C LYS A 8 -13.29 -2.21 9.73
N GLY A 9 -14.62 -2.37 9.68
CA GLY A 9 -15.56 -1.69 10.58
C GLY A 9 -15.96 -0.27 10.15
N TYR A 10 -15.40 0.25 9.05
CA TYR A 10 -15.77 1.56 8.51
C TYR A 10 -16.61 1.43 7.23
N SER A 11 -17.22 2.51 6.79
CA SER A 11 -17.91 2.58 5.50
C SER A 11 -16.90 2.66 4.34
N PRO A 12 -17.24 2.20 3.12
CA PRO A 12 -16.40 2.43 1.93
C PRO A 12 -16.09 3.92 1.68
N SER A 13 -16.93 4.83 2.17
CA SER A 13 -16.69 6.28 2.10
C SER A 13 -15.50 6.75 2.94
N ASN A 14 -15.04 5.92 3.90
CA ASN A 14 -13.86 6.22 4.72
C ASN A 14 -12.58 5.59 4.16
N ASN A 15 -12.61 5.03 2.95
CA ASN A 15 -11.40 4.50 2.34
C ASN A 15 -10.39 5.63 2.13
N THR A 16 -9.14 5.37 2.49
CA THR A 16 -8.05 6.36 2.37
C THR A 16 -6.97 5.85 1.44
N TRP A 17 -6.27 6.78 0.79
CA TRP A 17 -5.09 6.48 -0.02
C TRP A 17 -3.86 6.47 0.87
N GLU A 18 -3.35 5.28 1.17
CA GLU A 18 -2.14 5.09 1.98
C GLU A 18 -0.92 4.79 1.11
N TRP A 19 0.24 5.27 1.54
CA TRP A 19 1.51 4.87 0.94
C TRP A 19 1.83 3.42 1.31
N GLU A 20 2.48 2.70 0.39
CA GLU A 20 2.98 1.36 0.67
C GLU A 20 3.84 1.31 1.93
N ASP A 21 4.71 2.32 2.13
CA ASP A 21 5.56 2.44 3.31
C ASP A 21 4.78 2.59 4.62
N ASN A 22 3.52 3.02 4.59
CA ASN A 22 2.66 3.08 5.78
C ASN A 22 2.04 1.70 6.12
N LEU A 23 1.97 0.79 5.14
CA LEU A 23 1.32 -0.52 5.25
C LEU A 23 2.29 -1.62 5.73
N LYS A 24 3.31 -1.26 6.52
CA LYS A 24 4.37 -2.20 6.98
C LYS A 24 3.81 -3.43 7.70
N TYR A 25 2.68 -3.28 8.38
CA TYR A 25 2.00 -4.34 9.14
C TYR A 25 1.02 -5.16 8.29
N SER A 26 0.85 -4.83 7.02
CA SER A 26 -0.07 -5.50 6.08
C SER A 26 0.67 -6.10 4.89
N GLY A 27 1.95 -6.45 5.06
CA GLY A 27 2.83 -6.91 3.98
C GLY A 27 2.32 -8.18 3.27
N GLU A 28 1.70 -9.11 3.99
CA GLU A 28 1.14 -10.33 3.40
C GLU A 28 -0.05 -10.03 2.47
N LEU A 29 -1.03 -9.26 2.97
CA LEU A 29 -2.18 -8.81 2.17
C LEU A 29 -1.73 -8.04 0.93
N LEU A 30 -0.74 -7.17 1.09
CA LEU A 30 -0.19 -6.40 -0.02
C LEU A 30 0.51 -7.30 -1.03
N ARG A 31 1.30 -8.28 -0.58
CA ARG A 31 1.97 -9.25 -1.45
C ARG A 31 0.98 -10.07 -2.26
N GLU A 32 -0.09 -10.56 -1.62
CA GLU A 32 -1.17 -11.29 -2.30
C GLU A 32 -1.88 -10.43 -3.34
N TYR A 33 -2.25 -9.20 -2.97
CA TYR A 33 -2.85 -8.25 -3.89
C TYR A 33 -1.94 -7.99 -5.10
N LYS A 34 -0.65 -7.73 -4.86
CA LYS A 34 0.32 -7.52 -5.94
C LYS A 34 0.47 -8.76 -6.83
N ASN A 35 0.53 -9.96 -6.26
CA ASN A 35 0.62 -11.21 -7.01
C ASN A 35 -0.63 -11.45 -7.88
N ALA A 36 -1.82 -11.27 -7.30
CA ALA A 36 -3.09 -11.44 -8.03
C ALA A 36 -3.23 -10.48 -9.20
N ASN A 37 -2.71 -9.25 -9.05
CA ASN A 37 -2.75 -8.21 -10.08
C ASN A 37 -1.48 -8.17 -10.95
N LYS A 38 -0.55 -9.12 -10.79
CA LYS A 38 0.75 -9.17 -11.51
C LYS A 38 1.54 -7.86 -11.40
N LEU A 39 1.51 -7.22 -10.24
CA LEU A 39 2.23 -5.98 -9.95
C LEU A 39 3.67 -6.27 -9.46
N PRO A 40 4.61 -5.34 -9.70
CA PRO A 40 5.96 -5.45 -9.15
C PRO A 40 5.93 -5.48 -7.62
N GLN A 41 6.69 -6.40 -7.02
CA GLN A 41 6.83 -6.50 -5.56
C GLN A 41 7.69 -5.37 -4.99
N ASP A 42 8.66 -4.89 -5.75
CA ASP A 42 9.60 -3.86 -5.33
C ASP A 42 9.22 -2.50 -5.91
N ASN A 43 9.06 -1.50 -5.04
CA ASN A 43 8.94 -0.10 -5.42
C ASN A 43 10.32 0.56 -5.48
N ALA A 44 11.23 0.02 -6.28
CA ALA A 44 12.62 0.47 -6.38
C ALA A 44 12.81 1.95 -6.80
N GLY A 45 11.73 2.69 -7.07
CA GLY A 45 11.77 4.07 -7.57
C GLY A 45 11.16 5.17 -6.69
N THR A 46 10.60 4.89 -5.50
CA THR A 46 9.94 5.94 -4.70
C THR A 46 10.40 6.06 -3.25
N HIS A 47 11.61 5.62 -2.92
CA HIS A 47 12.24 6.08 -1.68
C HIS A 47 12.73 7.51 -1.90
N PHE A 48 11.82 8.49 -1.90
CA PHE A 48 12.18 9.87 -1.63
C PHE A 48 12.68 9.91 -0.18
N LYS A 49 14.00 9.73 -0.01
CA LYS A 49 14.68 10.09 1.24
C LYS A 49 14.42 11.59 1.39
N PRO A 50 13.82 12.09 2.49
CA PRO A 50 13.86 13.51 2.77
C PRO A 50 15.34 13.85 2.88
N ILE A 51 15.85 14.62 1.92
CA ILE A 51 17.17 15.21 2.04
C ILE A 51 17.03 16.22 3.17
N LYS A 52 17.76 15.95 4.26
CA LYS A 52 17.79 16.77 5.47
C LYS A 52 18.38 18.14 5.18
#